data_AF-A0A6C0ITL0-F1
#
_entry.id   AF-A0A6C0ITL0-F1
#
_cell.length_a   1.000
_cell.length_b   1.000
_cell.length_c   1.000
_cell.angle_alpha   90.00
_cell.angle_beta   90.00
_cell.angle_gamma   90.00
#
_symmetry.space_group_name_H-M   'P 1'
#
loop_
_entity.id
_entity.type
_entity.pdbx_description
1 polymer ?
#
loop_
_entity_poly.entity_id
_entity_poly.type
_entity_poly.pdbx_seq_one_letter_code
_entity_poly.pdbx_strand_id
1 'polypeptide(L)'
;TIVVDTRFCKNHQYMNDYTDEMLADTILCTGCKKHFYSADKAKCCNKCKERTMKCRAEKQKDVVVIKCEKDSCKYKRSIENKYCNLHQRCLFEDEVKAQNKKCCANITRGCRAVLDLNYNYSSCSECLEKSRIKDRTRHQTKVVNNVGNVCVKCQKQCDESEFIDSRNNKTKNCLSCRKKQRILDKKRDEEHVRELSRINSMKPERQETKKEWRENNWEKCVEYWTKYRSKKINEVGIENYLELNAENHKKWLDNNKDKHEELYDNKKKSKGNRFKYYERCAIQKGINFDLSKDECCNLFDKSCYYCKHKDDNGFLNGIDRKSSYLGYIKDNVVTCCKMCNYIKGSLGHNDFLQIVDHILVYNQKIDGNLDYDIIPNRFACSYNKYKYSAVVRSKEFTLSKDEYHVLVNGNCYICGIGTFDDHINGIDRYDNTIGYIKDNCKTCCSTCNYLKRDYTYDDFINKLVEINENKIPLYYNNGESNMSDAKKQEHKENRMKNKQSKEERKTIETNRKDLAKQTLVDKYNDPQWIKSHAIEVAEKRTIKN
;
A
#
# COMPACT_ATOMS: atom_id res chain seq x y z
N THR A 1 -62.83 115.18 -21.93
CA THR A 1 -62.01 115.24 -23.14
C THR A 1 -62.32 114.03 -23.97
N ILE A 2 -63.06 114.24 -25.06
CA ILE A 2 -63.41 113.33 -26.19
C ILE A 2 -63.57 111.85 -25.83
N VAL A 3 -64.82 111.39 -25.70
CA VAL A 3 -65.15 109.96 -25.70
C VAL A 3 -64.87 109.45 -27.12
N VAL A 4 -63.64 108.97 -27.32
CA VAL A 4 -63.31 108.12 -28.47
C VAL A 4 -64.05 106.81 -28.21
N ASP A 5 -64.95 106.44 -29.10
CA ASP A 5 -65.74 105.22 -29.01
C ASP A 5 -64.82 104.02 -29.23
N THR A 6 -64.06 103.64 -28.19
CA THR A 6 -63.09 102.54 -28.26
C THR A 6 -63.80 101.23 -28.05
N ARG A 7 -63.43 100.23 -28.85
CA ARG A 7 -63.96 98.86 -28.84
C ARG A 7 -64.00 98.16 -27.47
N PHE A 8 -63.23 98.62 -26.47
CA PHE A 8 -63.11 97.98 -25.15
C PHE A 8 -63.19 98.96 -23.97
N CYS A 9 -63.63 98.47 -22.80
CA CYS A 9 -63.64 99.27 -21.56
C CYS A 9 -62.23 99.66 -21.08
N LYS A 10 -62.11 100.62 -20.14
CA LYS A 10 -60.82 101.13 -19.61
C LYS A 10 -59.82 100.04 -19.20
N ASN A 11 -60.30 98.92 -18.66
CA ASN A 11 -59.45 97.83 -18.17
C ASN A 11 -58.96 96.87 -19.27
N HIS A 12 -59.54 96.94 -20.46
CA HIS A 12 -59.24 96.07 -21.61
C HIS A 12 -58.70 96.85 -22.82
N GLN A 13 -58.34 98.12 -22.65
CA GLN A 13 -57.73 98.97 -23.68
C GLN A 13 -56.47 98.35 -24.31
N TYR A 14 -55.76 97.49 -23.58
CA TYR A 14 -54.58 96.77 -24.08
C TYR A 14 -54.89 95.70 -25.14
N MET A 15 -56.17 95.46 -25.44
CA MET A 15 -56.66 94.49 -26.43
C MET A 15 -57.18 95.17 -27.71
N ASN A 16 -57.07 96.51 -27.82
CA ASN A 16 -57.49 97.23 -29.02
C ASN A 16 -56.81 96.72 -30.31
N ASP A 17 -55.57 96.23 -30.20
CA ASP A 17 -54.78 95.72 -31.33
C ASP A 17 -55.08 94.24 -31.65
N TYR A 18 -56.09 93.63 -31.02
CA TYR A 18 -56.44 92.23 -31.25
C TYR A 18 -57.46 92.12 -32.37
N THR A 19 -57.21 91.20 -33.30
CA THR A 19 -58.19 90.83 -34.32
C THR A 19 -59.36 90.05 -33.71
N ASP A 20 -60.48 89.98 -34.41
CA ASP A 20 -61.70 89.28 -33.96
C ASP A 20 -61.45 87.80 -33.68
N GLU A 21 -60.61 87.17 -34.50
CA GLU A 21 -60.12 85.80 -34.31
C GLU A 21 -59.25 85.67 -33.05
N MET A 22 -58.35 86.64 -32.80
CA MET A 22 -57.52 86.65 -31.59
C MET A 22 -58.32 86.88 -30.31
N LEU A 23 -59.46 87.58 -30.39
CA LEU A 23 -60.38 87.83 -29.28
C LEU A 23 -61.19 86.58 -28.92
N ALA A 24 -61.60 85.80 -29.92
CA ALA A 24 -62.29 84.53 -29.73
C ALA A 24 -61.43 83.51 -28.97
N ASP A 25 -60.11 83.53 -29.18
CA ASP A 25 -59.14 82.58 -28.60
C ASP A 25 -58.26 83.19 -27.49
N THR A 26 -58.81 84.08 -26.67
CA THR A 26 -58.07 84.63 -25.52
C THR A 26 -58.06 83.70 -24.30
N ILE A 27 -56.93 83.68 -23.59
CA ILE A 27 -56.72 82.86 -22.39
C ILE A 27 -56.36 83.77 -21.21
N LEU A 28 -56.86 83.45 -20.01
CA LEU A 28 -56.54 84.18 -18.80
C LEU A 28 -55.13 83.81 -18.31
N CYS A 29 -54.22 84.79 -18.24
CA CYS A 29 -52.89 84.56 -17.70
C CYS A 29 -52.94 84.16 -16.21
N THR A 30 -52.38 83.01 -15.86
CA THR A 30 -52.35 82.53 -14.47
C THR A 30 -51.61 83.46 -13.50
N GLY A 31 -50.62 84.22 -13.98
CA GLY A 31 -49.83 85.18 -13.20
C GLY A 31 -50.52 86.53 -12.98
N CYS A 32 -50.74 87.31 -14.05
CA CYS A 32 -51.28 88.66 -13.93
C CYS A 32 -52.81 88.75 -14.05
N LYS A 33 -53.50 87.63 -14.30
CA LYS A 33 -54.97 87.54 -14.46
C LYS A 33 -55.55 88.44 -15.56
N LYS A 34 -54.74 88.82 -16.54
CA LYS A 34 -55.19 89.51 -17.76
C LYS A 34 -55.41 88.51 -18.89
N HIS A 35 -56.45 88.73 -19.70
CA HIS A 35 -56.69 87.98 -20.93
C HIS A 35 -55.59 88.31 -21.93
N PHE A 36 -55.05 87.30 -22.62
CA PHE A 36 -54.08 87.50 -23.70
C PHE A 36 -54.25 86.41 -24.75
N TYR A 37 -53.87 86.71 -25.99
CA TYR A 37 -53.86 85.72 -27.05
C TYR A 37 -52.54 84.92 -27.03
N SER A 38 -52.63 83.61 -27.24
CA SER A 38 -51.47 82.72 -27.35
C SER A 38 -51.71 81.63 -28.38
N ALA A 39 -51.01 81.68 -29.51
CA ALA A 39 -51.04 80.62 -30.52
C ALA A 39 -50.70 79.23 -29.92
N ASP A 40 -49.74 79.17 -28.99
CA ASP A 40 -49.31 77.90 -28.36
C ASP A 40 -50.14 77.47 -27.13
N LYS A 41 -51.29 78.11 -26.85
CA LYS A 41 -52.10 77.90 -25.63
C LYS A 41 -51.30 77.99 -24.31
N ALA A 42 -50.34 78.89 -24.23
CA ALA A 42 -49.53 79.07 -23.02
C ALA A 42 -50.39 79.55 -21.84
N LYS A 43 -50.08 79.08 -20.62
CA LYS A 43 -50.83 79.44 -19.39
C LYS A 43 -50.46 80.82 -18.80
N CYS A 44 -49.43 81.48 -19.34
CA CYS A 44 -48.91 82.76 -18.84
C CYS A 44 -48.50 83.68 -20.00
N CYS A 45 -48.80 84.98 -19.87
CA CYS A 45 -48.38 85.99 -20.84
C CYS A 45 -46.85 86.19 -20.82
N ASN A 46 -46.28 86.68 -21.92
CA ASN A 46 -44.83 86.84 -22.07
C ASN A 46 -44.21 87.71 -20.97
N LYS A 47 -44.88 88.80 -20.56
CA LYS A 47 -44.45 89.62 -19.41
C LYS A 47 -44.29 88.84 -18.09
N CYS A 48 -45.19 87.89 -17.81
CA CYS A 48 -45.08 87.04 -16.61
C CYS A 48 -43.99 85.97 -16.76
N LYS A 49 -43.78 85.45 -17.98
CA LYS A 49 -42.68 84.51 -18.28
C LYS A 49 -41.33 85.18 -18.04
N GLU A 50 -41.12 86.38 -18.58
CA GLU A 50 -39.88 87.15 -18.41
C GLU A 50 -39.60 87.49 -16.94
N ARG A 51 -40.63 87.91 -16.19
CA ARG A 51 -40.51 88.15 -14.75
C ARG A 51 -40.04 86.90 -14.00
N THR A 52 -40.61 85.74 -14.33
CA THR A 52 -40.23 84.46 -13.71
C THR A 52 -38.78 84.08 -14.05
N MET A 53 -38.34 84.31 -15.29
CA MET A 53 -36.95 84.06 -15.70
C MET A 53 -35.97 84.94 -14.93
N LYS A 54 -36.28 86.23 -14.73
CA LYS A 54 -35.45 87.14 -13.91
C LYS A 54 -35.35 86.68 -12.45
N CYS A 55 -36.47 86.37 -11.81
CA CYS A 55 -36.45 85.88 -10.42
C CYS A 55 -35.70 84.54 -10.25
N ARG A 56 -35.74 83.66 -11.27
CA ARG A 56 -34.95 82.41 -11.26
C ARG A 56 -33.46 82.67 -11.41
N ALA A 57 -33.07 83.60 -12.27
CA ALA A 57 -31.67 83.99 -12.46
C ALA A 57 -31.07 84.64 -11.19
N GLU A 58 -31.85 85.44 -10.47
CA GLU A 58 -31.43 86.03 -9.18
C GLU A 58 -31.23 84.97 -8.09
N LYS A 59 -32.16 84.01 -7.93
CA LYS A 59 -32.01 82.91 -6.95
C LYS A 59 -30.84 81.96 -7.23
N GLN A 60 -30.32 81.95 -8.47
CA GLN A 60 -29.22 81.07 -8.86
C GLN A 60 -27.84 81.63 -8.48
N LYS A 61 -27.75 82.92 -8.09
CA LYS A 61 -26.48 83.57 -7.73
C LYS A 61 -25.96 83.21 -6.33
N ASP A 62 -26.83 82.74 -5.41
CA ASP A 62 -26.47 82.64 -3.97
C ASP A 62 -26.45 81.22 -3.36
N VAL A 63 -26.22 80.15 -4.12
CA VAL A 63 -26.06 78.80 -3.51
C VAL A 63 -24.87 78.03 -4.10
N VAL A 64 -23.80 77.89 -3.32
CA VAL A 64 -22.69 76.97 -3.61
C VAL A 64 -23.21 75.54 -3.51
N VAL A 65 -23.40 74.86 -4.65
CA VAL A 65 -23.86 73.47 -4.69
C VAL A 65 -22.67 72.51 -4.59
N ILE A 66 -22.43 71.94 -3.40
CA ILE A 66 -21.38 70.93 -3.19
C ILE A 66 -21.93 69.54 -3.57
N LYS A 67 -21.31 68.88 -4.56
CA LYS A 67 -21.69 67.56 -5.06
C LYS A 67 -21.01 66.42 -4.28
N CYS A 68 -21.68 65.27 -4.22
CA CYS A 68 -21.14 64.01 -3.68
C CYS A 68 -19.89 63.57 -4.45
N GLU A 69 -18.87 63.06 -3.73
CA GLU A 69 -17.59 62.66 -4.34
C GLU A 69 -17.65 61.32 -5.10
N LYS A 70 -18.64 60.46 -4.82
CA LYS A 70 -18.76 59.20 -5.54
C LYS A 70 -19.04 59.43 -7.03
N ASP A 71 -18.27 58.75 -7.88
CA ASP A 71 -18.41 58.78 -9.32
C ASP A 71 -19.85 58.58 -9.78
N SER A 72 -20.28 59.44 -10.70
CA SER A 72 -21.63 59.46 -11.29
C SER A 72 -22.79 59.80 -10.33
N CYS A 73 -22.53 60.23 -9.09
CA CYS A 73 -23.57 60.62 -8.15
C CYS A 73 -24.04 62.07 -8.37
N LYS A 74 -25.36 62.27 -8.58
CA LYS A 74 -25.97 63.59 -8.81
C LYS A 74 -26.46 64.30 -7.53
N TYR A 75 -26.42 63.63 -6.38
CA TYR A 75 -26.95 64.15 -5.12
C TYR A 75 -25.99 65.11 -4.42
N LYS A 76 -26.57 66.07 -3.67
CA LYS A 76 -25.85 67.04 -2.85
C LYS A 76 -25.31 66.38 -1.56
N ARG A 77 -24.19 66.87 -1.05
CA ARG A 77 -23.61 66.49 0.25
C ARG A 77 -23.67 67.65 1.25
N SER A 78 -23.55 67.38 2.55
CA SER A 78 -23.33 68.43 3.54
C SER A 78 -21.89 68.93 3.48
N ILE A 79 -21.60 70.08 4.09
CA ILE A 79 -20.25 70.63 4.17
C ILE A 79 -19.33 69.67 4.96
N GLU A 80 -19.89 69.03 5.99
CA GLU A 80 -19.16 68.11 6.89
C GLU A 80 -18.89 66.74 6.29
N ASN A 81 -19.72 66.25 5.36
CA ASN A 81 -19.59 64.90 4.81
C ASN A 81 -19.07 64.89 3.37
N LYS A 82 -18.15 63.95 3.09
CA LYS A 82 -17.57 63.69 1.76
C LYS A 82 -18.57 63.08 0.76
N TYR A 83 -19.54 62.31 1.28
CA TYR A 83 -20.55 61.60 0.48
C TYR A 83 -21.98 62.00 0.86
N CYS A 84 -22.93 61.83 -0.06
CA CYS A 84 -24.36 62.03 0.22
C CYS A 84 -24.94 60.92 1.12
N ASN A 85 -26.17 61.09 1.62
CA ASN A 85 -26.84 60.12 2.50
C ASN A 85 -26.98 58.70 1.89
N LEU A 86 -27.02 58.57 0.56
CA LEU A 86 -27.07 57.26 -0.11
C LEU A 86 -25.70 56.58 -0.21
N HIS A 87 -24.61 57.32 0.00
CA HIS A 87 -23.22 56.87 -0.15
C HIS A 87 -22.42 56.94 1.15
N GLN A 88 -23.10 56.97 2.30
CA GLN A 88 -22.47 56.94 3.61
C GLN A 88 -21.55 55.71 3.82
N ARG A 89 -21.83 54.59 3.14
CA ARG A 89 -20.94 53.41 3.18
C ARG A 89 -19.55 53.68 2.58
N CYS A 90 -19.42 54.64 1.66
CA CYS A 90 -18.13 54.98 1.06
C CYS A 90 -17.20 55.65 2.08
N LEU A 91 -17.75 56.33 3.11
CA LEU A 91 -16.95 56.82 4.24
C LEU A 91 -16.27 55.66 4.96
N PHE A 92 -17.04 54.62 5.29
CA PHE A 92 -16.51 53.42 5.93
C PHE A 92 -15.51 52.66 5.05
N GLU A 93 -15.75 52.58 3.74
CA GLU A 93 -14.78 51.99 2.80
C GLU A 93 -13.47 52.80 2.74
N ASP A 94 -13.55 54.13 2.76
CA ASP A 94 -12.39 55.02 2.78
C ASP A 94 -11.61 54.91 4.10
N GLU A 95 -12.29 54.89 5.25
CA GLU A 95 -11.67 54.68 6.58
C GLU A 95 -10.92 53.36 6.67
N VAL A 96 -11.53 52.27 6.18
CA VAL A 96 -10.92 50.94 6.19
C VAL A 96 -9.71 50.87 5.25
N LYS A 97 -9.78 51.53 4.09
CA LYS A 97 -8.64 51.65 3.17
C LYS A 97 -7.50 52.46 3.80
N ALA A 98 -7.81 53.54 4.52
CA ALA A 98 -6.81 54.35 5.22
C ALA A 98 -6.06 53.54 6.30
N GLN A 99 -6.72 52.53 6.89
CA GLN A 99 -6.12 51.60 7.84
C GLN A 99 -5.38 50.42 7.18
N ASN A 100 -5.21 50.44 5.85
CA ASN A 100 -4.60 49.36 5.07
C ASN A 100 -5.30 47.99 5.28
N LYS A 101 -6.64 48.00 5.35
CA LYS A 101 -7.49 46.82 5.51
C LYS A 101 -8.56 46.79 4.40
N LYS A 102 -9.34 45.71 4.33
CA LYS A 102 -10.43 45.56 3.35
C LYS A 102 -11.78 45.29 4.01
N CYS A 103 -12.86 45.80 3.43
CA CYS A 103 -14.22 45.54 3.91
C CYS A 103 -14.69 44.13 3.52
N CYS A 104 -15.56 43.54 4.32
CA CYS A 104 -16.32 42.37 3.92
C CYS A 104 -17.19 42.64 2.67
N ALA A 105 -17.23 41.71 1.71
CA ALA A 105 -18.03 41.82 0.48
C ALA A 105 -19.54 42.03 0.72
N ASN A 106 -20.06 41.60 1.87
CA ASN A 106 -21.45 41.86 2.27
C ASN A 106 -21.66 43.24 2.90
N ILE A 107 -20.72 44.18 2.76
CA ILE A 107 -20.90 45.58 3.15
C ILE A 107 -22.15 46.20 2.52
N THR A 108 -22.44 45.78 1.29
CA THR A 108 -23.62 46.20 0.54
C THR A 108 -24.94 45.76 1.19
N ARG A 109 -24.88 44.68 1.98
CA ARG A 109 -26.00 44.06 2.71
C ARG A 109 -26.01 44.39 4.21
N GLY A 110 -25.24 45.39 4.64
CA GLY A 110 -25.25 45.82 6.04
C GLY A 110 -24.10 45.31 6.90
N CYS A 111 -23.14 44.53 6.37
CA CYS A 111 -21.97 44.11 7.14
C CYS A 111 -20.96 45.26 7.31
N ARG A 112 -20.32 45.40 8.47
CA ARG A 112 -19.25 46.39 8.73
C ARG A 112 -17.99 45.73 9.31
N ALA A 113 -17.81 44.44 9.06
CA ALA A 113 -16.58 43.74 9.44
C ALA A 113 -15.40 44.23 8.58
N VAL A 114 -14.29 44.52 9.26
CA VAL A 114 -13.00 44.89 8.68
C VAL A 114 -12.11 43.66 8.65
N LEU A 115 -11.47 43.40 7.50
CA LEU A 115 -10.65 42.22 7.25
C LEU A 115 -9.21 42.65 6.94
N ASP A 116 -8.24 41.87 7.38
CA ASP A 116 -6.85 42.09 6.99
C ASP A 116 -6.67 41.87 5.47
N LEU A 117 -5.70 42.56 4.87
CA LEU A 117 -5.44 42.45 3.44
C LEU A 117 -5.13 41.00 3.03
N ASN A 118 -4.35 40.29 3.84
CA ASN A 118 -3.95 38.89 3.66
C ASN A 118 -5.06 37.87 4.02
N TYR A 119 -6.23 38.32 4.48
CA TYR A 119 -7.31 37.40 4.82
C TYR A 119 -7.82 36.67 3.56
N ASN A 120 -7.86 35.34 3.60
CA ASN A 120 -8.08 34.49 2.42
C ASN A 120 -9.46 34.60 1.76
N TYR A 121 -10.45 35.21 2.42
CA TYR A 121 -11.82 35.26 1.93
C TYR A 121 -12.30 36.69 1.69
N SER A 122 -13.24 36.84 0.76
CA SER A 122 -13.88 38.13 0.47
C SER A 122 -14.93 38.53 1.53
N SER A 123 -15.37 37.59 2.37
CA SER A 123 -16.39 37.81 3.41
C SER A 123 -15.89 37.38 4.79
N CYS A 124 -16.35 38.06 5.85
CA CYS A 124 -16.00 37.70 7.23
C CYS A 124 -16.53 36.32 7.62
N SER A 125 -15.94 35.73 8.67
CA SER A 125 -16.30 34.42 9.22
C SER A 125 -17.81 34.27 9.45
N GLU A 126 -18.46 35.26 10.07
CA GLU A 126 -19.91 35.24 10.33
C GLU A 126 -20.75 35.24 9.04
N CYS A 127 -20.39 36.06 8.07
CA CYS A 127 -21.08 36.11 6.78
C CYS A 127 -20.90 34.82 5.98
N LEU A 128 -19.71 34.21 6.07
CA LEU A 128 -19.43 32.91 5.49
C LEU A 128 -20.28 31.83 6.16
N GLU A 129 -20.39 31.85 7.49
CA GLU A 129 -21.19 30.85 8.21
C GLU A 129 -22.68 30.99 7.91
N LYS A 130 -23.22 32.22 7.91
CA LYS A 130 -24.61 32.48 7.47
C LYS A 130 -24.86 31.97 6.05
N SER A 131 -23.88 32.09 5.16
CA SER A 131 -23.98 31.58 3.78
C SER A 131 -23.95 30.05 3.74
N ARG A 132 -23.06 29.41 4.52
CA ARG A 132 -22.98 27.95 4.64
C ARG A 132 -24.26 27.36 5.22
N ILE A 133 -24.84 27.97 6.25
CA ILE A 133 -26.10 27.52 6.86
C ILE A 133 -27.23 27.59 5.81
N LYS A 134 -27.38 28.72 5.10
CA LYS A 134 -28.37 28.84 4.03
C LYS A 134 -28.20 27.78 2.94
N ASP A 135 -26.96 27.50 2.54
CA ASP A 135 -26.64 26.48 1.54
C ASP A 135 -26.99 25.06 2.04
N ARG A 136 -26.56 24.70 3.27
CA ARG A 136 -26.93 23.42 3.90
C ARG A 136 -28.44 23.24 3.98
N THR A 137 -29.17 24.26 4.42
CA THR A 137 -30.65 24.23 4.53
C THR A 137 -31.30 23.99 3.16
N ARG A 138 -30.83 24.68 2.12
CA ARG A 138 -31.31 24.50 0.73
C ARG A 138 -31.07 23.07 0.20
N HIS A 139 -30.01 22.41 0.67
CA HIS A 139 -29.67 21.05 0.28
C HIS A 139 -30.39 19.98 1.12
N GLN A 140 -30.75 20.29 2.37
CA GLN A 140 -31.50 19.39 3.26
C GLN A 140 -32.96 19.21 2.83
N THR A 141 -33.59 20.24 2.25
CA THR A 141 -34.97 20.19 1.71
C THR A 141 -35.09 19.46 0.37
N LYS A 142 -34.00 18.96 -0.23
CA LYS A 142 -34.02 18.27 -1.54
C LYS A 142 -34.11 16.75 -1.39
N VAL A 143 -35.18 16.26 -0.78
CA VAL A 143 -35.57 14.84 -0.93
C VAL A 143 -36.36 14.75 -2.23
N VAL A 144 -35.67 14.46 -3.34
CA VAL A 144 -36.33 14.23 -4.64
C VAL A 144 -36.74 12.76 -4.68
N ASN A 145 -38.02 12.48 -4.45
CA ASN A 145 -38.65 11.23 -4.86
C ASN A 145 -38.65 11.21 -6.39
N ASN A 146 -37.72 10.44 -6.97
CA ASN A 146 -37.46 10.44 -8.40
C ASN A 146 -38.50 9.56 -9.11
N VAL A 147 -39.71 10.07 -9.28
CA VAL A 147 -40.76 9.45 -10.09
C VAL A 147 -40.77 10.16 -11.45
N GLY A 148 -40.28 9.48 -12.50
CA GLY A 148 -40.25 9.98 -13.89
C GLY A 148 -38.88 10.48 -14.39
N ASN A 149 -38.82 10.86 -15.67
CA ASN A 149 -37.60 11.31 -16.38
C ASN A 149 -37.18 12.75 -16.00
N VAL A 150 -37.05 13.02 -14.70
CA VAL A 150 -36.70 14.35 -14.19
C VAL A 150 -35.22 14.39 -13.79
N CYS A 151 -34.49 15.38 -14.30
CA CYS A 151 -33.08 15.57 -13.98
C CYS A 151 -32.89 16.13 -12.56
N VAL A 152 -32.10 15.47 -11.71
CA VAL A 152 -31.86 15.89 -10.32
C VAL A 152 -31.23 17.29 -10.23
N LYS A 153 -30.42 17.67 -11.23
CA LYS A 153 -29.67 18.93 -11.21
C LYS A 153 -30.47 20.15 -11.68
N CYS A 154 -31.21 20.03 -12.79
CA CYS A 154 -31.99 21.15 -13.34
C CYS A 154 -33.50 21.03 -13.10
N GLN A 155 -33.97 19.90 -12.55
CA GLN A 155 -35.37 19.60 -12.26
C GLN A 155 -36.30 19.68 -13.48
N LYS A 156 -35.74 19.57 -14.68
CA LYS A 156 -36.51 19.52 -15.92
C LYS A 156 -36.81 18.07 -16.28
N GLN A 157 -38.00 17.85 -16.82
CA GLN A 157 -38.34 16.62 -17.51
C GLN A 157 -37.55 16.56 -18.83
N CYS A 158 -36.89 15.44 -19.07
CA CYS A 158 -36.07 15.19 -20.25
C CYS A 158 -36.42 13.80 -20.80
N ASP A 159 -35.96 13.46 -22.00
CA ASP A 159 -36.19 12.12 -22.55
C ASP A 159 -35.36 11.06 -21.83
N GLU A 160 -35.87 9.83 -21.77
CA GLU A 160 -35.19 8.70 -21.10
C GLU A 160 -33.79 8.43 -21.70
N SER A 161 -33.64 8.65 -23.01
CA SER A 161 -32.37 8.53 -23.74
C SER A 161 -31.29 9.50 -23.21
N GLU A 162 -31.68 10.65 -22.66
CA GLU A 162 -30.74 11.62 -22.08
C GLU A 162 -30.13 11.18 -20.75
N PHE A 163 -30.69 10.15 -20.12
CA PHE A 163 -30.22 9.60 -18.86
C PHE A 163 -29.22 8.45 -19.05
N ILE A 164 -28.91 8.04 -20.28
CA ILE A 164 -27.91 7.00 -20.57
C ILE A 164 -26.54 7.65 -20.81
N ASP A 165 -25.47 7.06 -20.27
CA ASP A 165 -24.08 7.50 -20.54
C ASP A 165 -23.42 6.75 -21.71
N SER A 166 -22.21 7.17 -22.07
CA SER A 166 -21.43 6.58 -23.17
C SER A 166 -20.99 5.13 -22.93
N ARG A 167 -21.26 4.58 -21.74
CA ARG A 167 -21.00 3.19 -21.35
C ARG A 167 -22.32 2.44 -21.09
N ASN A 168 -23.44 2.98 -21.57
CA ASN A 168 -24.78 2.43 -21.45
C ASN A 168 -25.32 2.32 -20.01
N ASN A 169 -24.79 3.11 -19.06
CA ASN A 169 -25.29 3.13 -17.68
C ASN A 169 -26.37 4.20 -17.49
N LYS A 170 -27.37 3.88 -16.65
CA LYS A 170 -28.41 4.83 -16.24
C LYS A 170 -27.83 5.88 -15.29
N THR A 171 -28.15 7.15 -15.54
CA THR A 171 -27.69 8.31 -14.75
C THR A 171 -28.89 9.09 -14.21
N LYS A 172 -28.67 9.93 -13.19
CA LYS A 172 -29.72 10.77 -12.58
C LYS A 172 -29.81 12.19 -13.18
N ASN A 173 -28.93 12.51 -14.13
CA ASN A 173 -28.76 13.86 -14.68
C ASN A 173 -28.86 13.83 -16.21
N CYS A 174 -29.63 14.74 -16.80
CA CYS A 174 -29.77 14.86 -18.25
C CYS A 174 -28.44 15.18 -18.96
N LEU A 175 -28.39 14.95 -20.27
CA LEU A 175 -27.18 15.08 -21.09
C LEU A 175 -26.62 16.51 -21.03
N SER A 176 -27.49 17.52 -21.10
CA SER A 176 -27.11 18.94 -21.02
C SER A 176 -26.41 19.27 -19.69
N CYS A 177 -26.95 18.79 -18.57
CA CYS A 177 -26.36 19.00 -17.25
C CYS A 177 -25.01 18.30 -17.10
N ARG A 178 -24.86 17.10 -17.67
CA ARG A 178 -23.60 16.36 -17.69
C ARG A 178 -22.55 17.04 -18.56
N LYS A 179 -22.92 17.57 -19.74
CA LYS A 179 -22.02 18.34 -20.61
C LYS A 179 -21.52 19.62 -19.92
N LYS A 180 -22.41 20.38 -19.27
CA LYS A 180 -22.03 21.55 -18.47
C LYS A 180 -21.09 21.17 -17.33
N GLN A 181 -21.36 20.07 -16.65
CA GLN A 181 -20.49 19.58 -15.57
C GLN A 181 -19.09 19.25 -16.10
N ARG A 182 -18.97 18.55 -17.25
CA ARG A 182 -17.68 18.25 -17.90
C ARG A 182 -16.85 19.51 -18.19
N ILE A 183 -17.49 20.58 -18.63
CA ILE A 183 -16.80 21.85 -18.91
C ILE A 183 -16.29 22.48 -17.60
N LEU A 184 -17.11 22.46 -16.55
CA LEU A 184 -16.72 22.96 -15.24
C LEU A 184 -15.56 22.15 -14.66
N ASP A 185 -15.58 20.83 -14.81
CA ASP A 185 -14.53 20.00 -14.25
C ASP A 185 -13.24 19.90 -15.05
N LYS A 186 -13.25 20.34 -16.32
CA LYS A 186 -12.02 20.74 -17.04
C LYS A 186 -11.34 21.99 -16.47
N LYS A 187 -12.08 22.86 -15.79
CA LYS A 187 -11.54 24.08 -15.14
C LYS A 187 -11.15 23.86 -13.68
N ARG A 188 -11.37 22.67 -13.13
CA ARG A 188 -10.98 22.35 -11.76
C ARG A 188 -9.49 22.06 -11.71
N ASP A 189 -8.83 22.56 -10.67
CA ASP A 189 -7.49 22.14 -10.32
C ASP A 189 -7.52 20.65 -9.95
N GLU A 190 -6.89 19.82 -10.80
CA GLU A 190 -6.84 18.39 -10.62
C GLU A 190 -6.09 17.98 -9.34
N GLU A 191 -5.02 18.69 -9.00
CA GLU A 191 -4.21 18.37 -7.83
C GLU A 191 -4.98 18.65 -6.55
N HIS A 192 -5.66 19.80 -6.48
CA HIS A 192 -6.55 20.12 -5.37
C HIS A 192 -7.67 19.07 -5.20
N VAL A 193 -8.27 18.60 -6.29
CA VAL A 193 -9.32 17.56 -6.25
C VAL A 193 -8.75 16.21 -5.77
N ARG A 194 -7.55 15.83 -6.24
CA ARG A 194 -6.88 14.60 -5.78
C ARG A 194 -6.52 14.69 -4.31
N GLU A 195 -6.07 15.84 -3.84
CA GLU A 195 -5.73 16.08 -2.44
C GLU A 195 -6.96 15.96 -1.53
N LEU A 196 -8.06 16.62 -1.89
CA LEU A 196 -9.33 16.45 -1.18
C LEU A 196 -9.81 14.99 -1.17
N SER A 197 -9.56 14.23 -2.25
CA SER A 197 -9.88 12.80 -2.29
C SER A 197 -9.03 11.99 -1.33
N ARG A 198 -7.72 12.29 -1.22
CA ARG A 198 -6.81 11.68 -0.24
C ARG A 198 -7.30 11.93 1.18
N ILE A 199 -7.53 13.19 1.54
CA ILE A 199 -8.04 13.60 2.85
C ILE A 199 -9.37 12.90 3.18
N ASN A 200 -10.32 12.89 2.23
CA ASN A 200 -11.60 12.24 2.46
C ASN A 200 -11.50 10.72 2.59
N SER A 201 -10.55 10.08 1.89
CA SER A 201 -10.33 8.63 1.97
C SER A 201 -9.69 8.20 3.29
N MET A 202 -9.05 9.13 4.01
CA MET A 202 -8.47 8.90 5.34
C MET A 202 -9.49 9.03 6.47
N LYS A 203 -10.70 9.51 6.21
CA LYS A 203 -11.75 9.61 7.23
C LYS A 203 -12.12 8.22 7.77
N PRO A 204 -12.18 8.00 9.09
CA PRO A 204 -12.46 6.68 9.68
C PRO A 204 -13.74 6.03 9.16
N GLU A 205 -14.85 6.78 9.12
CA GLU A 205 -16.15 6.32 8.60
C GLU A 205 -16.05 5.76 7.17
N ARG A 206 -15.25 6.40 6.31
CA ARG A 206 -15.03 5.95 4.92
C ARG A 206 -14.16 4.70 4.86
N GLN A 207 -13.18 4.58 5.74
CA GLN A 207 -12.31 3.42 5.82
C GLN A 207 -13.08 2.19 6.33
N GLU A 208 -13.95 2.38 7.33
CA GLU A 208 -14.86 1.35 7.87
C GLU A 208 -15.81 0.86 6.77
N THR A 209 -16.53 1.77 6.11
CA THR A 209 -17.45 1.44 5.00
C THR A 209 -16.73 0.66 3.89
N LYS A 210 -15.48 1.05 3.56
CA LYS A 210 -14.67 0.36 2.56
C LYS A 210 -14.18 -1.00 3.04
N LYS A 211 -13.90 -1.15 4.33
CA LYS A 211 -13.54 -2.44 4.95
C LYS A 211 -14.73 -3.39 4.91
N GLU A 212 -15.88 -2.96 5.38
CA GLU A 212 -17.13 -3.73 5.36
C GLU A 212 -17.51 -4.14 3.93
N TRP A 213 -17.45 -3.20 2.97
CA TRP A 213 -17.70 -3.54 1.57
C TRP A 213 -16.75 -4.61 1.05
N ARG A 214 -15.45 -4.54 1.38
CA ARG A 214 -14.45 -5.55 0.97
C ARG A 214 -14.72 -6.91 1.60
N GLU A 215 -15.14 -6.94 2.86
CA GLU A 215 -15.51 -8.17 3.57
C GLU A 215 -16.73 -8.82 2.91
N ASN A 216 -17.75 -8.02 2.61
CA ASN A 216 -18.98 -8.49 1.95
C ASN A 216 -18.83 -8.77 0.44
N ASN A 217 -17.78 -8.26 -0.20
CA ASN A 217 -17.52 -8.41 -1.64
C ASN A 217 -16.11 -8.95 -1.91
N TRP A 218 -15.69 -9.96 -1.14
CA TRP A 218 -14.33 -10.51 -1.23
C TRP A 218 -14.00 -11.07 -2.61
N GLU A 219 -14.95 -11.79 -3.24
CA GLU A 219 -14.83 -12.31 -4.61
C GLU A 219 -14.46 -11.19 -5.60
N LYS A 220 -15.19 -10.07 -5.59
CA LYS A 220 -14.90 -8.91 -6.47
C LYS A 220 -13.52 -8.30 -6.19
N CYS A 221 -13.07 -8.33 -4.93
CA CYS A 221 -11.73 -7.85 -4.58
C CYS A 221 -10.65 -8.76 -5.17
N VAL A 222 -10.82 -10.09 -5.04
CA VAL A 222 -9.89 -11.07 -5.60
C VAL A 222 -9.86 -11.00 -7.12
N GLU A 223 -11.02 -10.90 -7.77
CA GLU A 223 -11.14 -10.74 -9.23
C GLU A 223 -10.41 -9.48 -9.70
N TYR A 224 -10.64 -8.34 -9.03
CA TYR A 224 -9.96 -7.08 -9.33
C TYR A 224 -8.44 -7.19 -9.19
N TRP A 225 -7.93 -7.76 -8.10
CA TRP A 225 -6.49 -7.95 -7.90
C TRP A 225 -5.88 -8.90 -8.94
N THR A 226 -6.61 -9.94 -9.32
CA THR A 226 -6.15 -10.93 -10.30
C THR A 226 -6.09 -10.31 -11.69
N LYS A 227 -7.10 -9.53 -12.09
CA LYS A 227 -7.09 -8.73 -13.33
C LYS A 227 -5.96 -7.70 -13.34
N TYR A 228 -5.69 -7.05 -12.20
CA TYR A 228 -4.57 -6.13 -12.09
C TYR A 228 -3.22 -6.83 -12.32
N ARG A 229 -3.02 -8.02 -11.73
CA ARG A 229 -1.81 -8.83 -11.97
C ARG A 229 -1.68 -9.26 -13.43
N SER A 230 -2.77 -9.76 -14.03
CA SER A 230 -2.83 -10.10 -15.45
C SER A 230 -2.40 -8.93 -16.34
N LYS A 231 -3.02 -7.77 -16.14
CA LYS A 231 -2.67 -6.54 -16.84
C LYS A 231 -1.19 -6.18 -16.65
N LYS A 232 -0.67 -6.28 -15.43
CA LYS A 232 0.75 -5.99 -15.17
C LYS A 232 1.69 -6.96 -15.86
N ILE A 233 1.41 -8.26 -15.83
CA ILE A 233 2.18 -9.28 -16.56
C ILE A 233 2.21 -8.96 -18.05
N ASN A 234 1.08 -8.59 -18.64
CA ASN A 234 0.99 -8.24 -20.06
C ASN A 234 1.68 -6.90 -20.40
N GLU A 235 1.75 -5.96 -19.45
CA GLU A 235 2.45 -4.67 -19.63
C GLU A 235 3.98 -4.78 -19.56
N VAL A 236 4.52 -5.51 -18.57
CA VAL A 236 5.97 -5.53 -18.31
C VAL A 236 6.66 -6.83 -18.72
N GLY A 237 5.89 -7.86 -19.05
CA GLY A 237 6.40 -9.23 -19.25
C GLY A 237 6.52 -10.01 -17.95
N ILE A 238 6.49 -11.34 -18.04
CA ILE A 238 6.49 -12.22 -16.86
C ILE A 238 7.78 -12.10 -16.02
N GLU A 239 8.91 -11.85 -16.67
CA GLU A 239 10.22 -11.82 -16.02
C GLU A 239 10.35 -10.59 -15.13
N ASN A 240 10.10 -9.41 -15.70
CA ASN A 240 10.08 -8.14 -14.95
C ASN A 240 9.00 -8.13 -13.87
N TYR A 241 7.86 -8.78 -14.10
CA TYR A 241 6.81 -8.92 -13.08
C TYR A 241 7.30 -9.73 -11.87
N LEU A 242 8.02 -10.83 -12.10
CA LEU A 242 8.59 -11.65 -11.03
C LEU A 242 9.69 -10.91 -10.26
N GLU A 243 10.54 -10.15 -10.95
CA GLU A 243 11.56 -9.28 -10.32
C GLU A 243 10.91 -8.22 -9.43
N LEU A 244 9.92 -7.49 -9.95
CA LEU A 244 9.18 -6.50 -9.18
C LEU A 244 8.50 -7.12 -7.94
N ASN A 245 7.95 -8.33 -8.08
CA ASN A 245 7.37 -9.05 -6.95
C ASN A 245 8.43 -9.46 -5.92
N ALA A 246 9.62 -9.88 -6.35
CA ALA A 246 10.71 -10.20 -5.45
C ALA A 246 11.19 -8.97 -4.67
N GLU A 247 11.29 -7.81 -5.32
CA GLU A 247 11.61 -6.54 -4.67
C GLU A 247 10.54 -6.12 -3.66
N ASN A 248 9.27 -6.21 -4.05
CA ASN A 248 8.15 -5.90 -3.15
C ASN A 248 8.12 -6.86 -1.95
N HIS A 249 8.44 -8.13 -2.16
CA HIS A 249 8.56 -9.09 -1.06
C HIS A 249 9.73 -8.73 -0.14
N LYS A 250 10.90 -8.34 -0.68
CA LYS A 250 12.04 -7.87 0.12
C LYS A 250 11.66 -6.67 0.99
N LYS A 251 11.03 -5.65 0.40
CA LYS A 251 10.51 -4.49 1.14
C LYS A 251 9.50 -4.89 2.22
N TRP A 252 8.65 -5.88 1.93
CA TRP A 252 7.71 -6.41 2.91
C TRP A 252 8.42 -7.10 4.07
N LEU A 253 9.45 -7.91 3.81
CA LEU A 253 10.26 -8.57 4.84
C LEU A 253 10.96 -7.55 5.75
N ASP A 254 11.55 -6.50 5.16
CA ASP A 254 12.24 -5.45 5.91
C ASP A 254 11.27 -4.70 6.85
N ASN A 255 10.04 -4.47 6.40
CA ASN A 255 9.01 -3.75 7.15
C ASN A 255 8.18 -4.65 8.10
N ASN A 256 8.26 -5.99 7.99
CA ASN A 256 7.39 -6.93 8.72
C ASN A 256 8.19 -8.13 9.27
N LYS A 257 9.31 -7.87 9.95
CA LYS A 257 10.21 -8.91 10.47
C LYS A 257 9.50 -9.90 11.41
N ASP A 258 8.77 -9.39 12.40
CA ASP A 258 8.08 -10.22 13.40
C ASP A 258 7.06 -11.15 12.76
N LYS A 259 6.26 -10.63 11.82
CA LYS A 259 5.27 -11.42 11.08
C LYS A 259 5.94 -12.46 10.18
N HIS A 260 7.10 -12.15 9.61
CA HIS A 260 7.85 -13.12 8.84
C HIS A 260 8.37 -14.26 9.73
N GLU A 261 8.88 -13.96 10.91
CA GLU A 261 9.32 -14.95 11.90
C GLU A 261 8.17 -15.86 12.34
N GLU A 262 7.01 -15.28 12.66
CA GLU A 262 5.80 -16.03 13.00
C GLU A 262 5.37 -16.99 11.87
N LEU A 263 5.34 -16.51 10.62
CA LEU A 263 5.02 -17.34 9.46
C LEU A 263 6.04 -18.46 9.23
N TYR A 264 7.32 -18.16 9.46
CA TYR A 264 8.40 -19.12 9.33
C TYR A 264 8.26 -20.24 10.36
N ASP A 265 7.96 -19.92 11.61
CA ASP A 265 7.74 -20.91 12.67
C ASP A 265 6.47 -21.74 12.44
N ASN A 266 5.37 -21.10 12.04
CA ASN A 266 4.15 -21.80 11.63
C ASN A 266 4.42 -22.81 10.49
N LYS A 267 5.29 -22.43 9.54
CA LYS A 267 5.68 -23.32 8.44
C LYS A 267 6.49 -24.52 8.93
N LYS A 268 7.39 -24.34 9.91
CA LYS A 268 8.19 -25.45 10.49
C LYS A 268 7.31 -26.47 11.23
N LYS A 269 6.24 -26.00 11.88
CA LYS A 269 5.27 -26.82 12.61
C LYS A 269 4.26 -27.53 11.71
N SER A 270 4.19 -27.17 10.43
CA SER A 270 3.24 -27.76 9.48
C SER A 270 3.68 -29.16 8.98
N LYS A 271 3.00 -30.20 9.49
CA LYS A 271 3.19 -31.60 9.04
C LYS A 271 2.98 -31.77 7.54
N GLY A 272 1.98 -31.09 6.98
CA GLY A 272 1.66 -31.15 5.54
C GLY A 272 2.80 -30.59 4.67
N ASN A 273 3.41 -29.47 5.07
CA ASN A 273 4.57 -28.93 4.36
C ASN A 273 5.78 -29.85 4.47
N ARG A 274 5.98 -30.48 5.64
CA ARG A 274 7.08 -31.42 5.86
C ARG A 274 6.92 -32.70 5.04
N PHE A 275 5.72 -33.27 4.97
CA PHE A 275 5.40 -34.40 4.10
C PHE A 275 5.75 -34.09 2.63
N LYS A 276 5.24 -32.97 2.10
CA LYS A 276 5.54 -32.53 0.72
C LYS A 276 7.04 -32.33 0.48
N TYR A 277 7.79 -31.90 1.49
CA TYR A 277 9.24 -31.78 1.40
C TYR A 277 9.89 -33.16 1.21
N TYR A 278 9.53 -34.14 2.04
CA TYR A 278 10.07 -35.51 1.96
C TYR A 278 9.73 -36.18 0.63
N GLU A 279 8.47 -36.15 0.22
CA GLU A 279 7.98 -36.70 -1.05
C GLU A 279 8.76 -36.10 -2.23
N ARG A 280 8.82 -34.77 -2.32
CA ARG A 280 9.57 -34.07 -3.38
C ARG A 280 11.05 -34.44 -3.37
N CYS A 281 11.68 -34.51 -2.20
CA CYS A 281 13.10 -34.85 -2.08
C CYS A 281 13.39 -36.30 -2.44
N ALA A 282 12.46 -37.24 -2.17
CA ALA A 282 12.59 -38.63 -2.56
C ALA A 282 12.49 -38.78 -4.09
N ILE A 283 11.50 -38.13 -4.71
CA ILE A 283 11.33 -38.07 -6.18
C ILE A 283 12.60 -37.52 -6.84
N GLN A 284 13.10 -36.37 -6.38
CA GLN A 284 14.32 -35.75 -6.93
C GLN A 284 15.57 -36.62 -6.81
N LYS A 285 15.61 -37.53 -5.84
CA LYS A 285 16.74 -38.42 -5.61
C LYS A 285 16.52 -39.84 -6.17
N GLY A 286 15.37 -40.12 -6.79
CA GLY A 286 15.00 -41.46 -7.25
C GLY A 286 14.91 -42.47 -6.10
N ILE A 287 14.49 -42.04 -4.91
CA ILE A 287 14.35 -42.90 -3.73
C ILE A 287 12.89 -43.35 -3.65
N ASN A 288 12.65 -44.65 -3.53
CA ASN A 288 11.30 -45.19 -3.31
C ASN A 288 10.67 -44.54 -2.06
N PHE A 289 9.42 -44.08 -2.20
CA PHE A 289 8.68 -43.42 -1.13
C PHE A 289 7.31 -44.09 -1.00
N ASP A 290 7.21 -45.01 -0.05
CA ASP A 290 6.03 -45.84 0.24
C ASP A 290 5.57 -45.58 1.67
N LEU A 291 5.22 -44.32 1.94
CA LEU A 291 4.60 -43.87 3.17
C LEU A 291 3.44 -42.96 2.83
N SER A 292 2.29 -43.20 3.46
CA SER A 292 1.16 -42.29 3.40
C SER A 292 1.45 -40.99 4.18
N LYS A 293 0.65 -39.97 3.89
CA LYS A 293 0.71 -38.69 4.62
C LYS A 293 0.46 -38.88 6.12
N ASP A 294 -0.48 -39.73 6.49
CA ASP A 294 -0.86 -39.94 7.89
C ASP A 294 0.23 -40.69 8.67
N GLU A 295 0.86 -41.68 8.04
CA GLU A 295 2.04 -42.36 8.61
C GLU A 295 3.19 -41.39 8.85
N CYS A 296 3.47 -40.50 7.89
CA CYS A 296 4.47 -39.45 8.08
C CYS A 296 4.10 -38.50 9.22
N CYS A 297 2.84 -38.07 9.28
CA CYS A 297 2.36 -37.19 10.35
C CYS A 297 2.54 -37.83 11.73
N ASN A 298 2.22 -39.12 11.86
CA ASN A 298 2.42 -39.88 13.09
C ASN A 298 3.91 -40.01 13.46
N LEU A 299 4.80 -40.17 12.48
CA LEU A 299 6.25 -40.22 12.71
C LEU A 299 6.79 -38.86 13.19
N PHE A 300 6.26 -37.75 12.67
CA PHE A 300 6.73 -36.41 13.06
C PHE A 300 6.50 -36.06 14.54
N ASP A 301 5.51 -36.69 15.19
CA ASP A 301 5.15 -36.40 16.60
C ASP A 301 5.87 -37.26 17.65
N LYS A 302 6.43 -38.41 17.24
CA LYS A 302 7.11 -39.31 18.19
C LYS A 302 8.46 -38.73 18.58
N SER A 303 8.94 -39.15 19.74
CA SER A 303 10.31 -38.92 20.19
C SER A 303 11.32 -39.47 19.18
N CYS A 304 12.53 -38.92 19.19
CA CYS A 304 13.64 -39.43 18.39
C CYS A 304 13.88 -40.90 18.73
N TYR A 305 14.03 -41.75 17.71
CA TYR A 305 14.32 -43.17 17.88
C TYR A 305 15.64 -43.39 18.63
N TYR A 306 16.67 -42.61 18.28
CA TYR A 306 18.03 -42.76 18.78
C TYR A 306 18.24 -42.18 20.19
N CYS A 307 17.97 -40.89 20.40
CA CYS A 307 18.24 -40.21 21.68
C CYS A 307 17.00 -39.97 22.55
N LYS A 308 15.82 -40.44 22.14
CA LYS A 308 14.52 -40.21 22.81
C LYS A 308 14.09 -38.76 23.01
N HIS A 309 14.88 -37.77 22.56
CA HIS A 309 14.48 -36.38 22.61
C HIS A 309 13.17 -36.12 21.87
N LYS A 310 12.29 -35.36 22.52
CA LYS A 310 11.06 -34.80 21.96
C LYS A 310 11.08 -33.31 22.24
N ASP A 311 10.71 -32.52 21.24
CA ASP A 311 10.66 -31.07 21.38
C ASP A 311 9.26 -30.66 21.87
N ASP A 312 9.21 -30.02 23.04
CA ASP A 312 7.96 -29.60 23.69
C ASP A 312 7.38 -28.30 23.10
N ASN A 313 8.14 -27.56 22.29
CA ASN A 313 7.73 -26.31 21.65
C ASN A 313 6.98 -26.55 20.32
N GLY A 314 6.61 -27.80 20.05
CA GLY A 314 5.90 -28.22 18.85
C GLY A 314 6.78 -28.35 17.61
N PHE A 315 8.12 -28.40 17.75
CA PHE A 315 8.96 -28.79 16.62
C PHE A 315 8.79 -30.26 16.33
N LEU A 316 8.51 -30.53 15.06
CA LEU A 316 8.37 -31.89 14.56
C LEU A 316 9.74 -32.56 14.46
N ASN A 317 9.79 -33.87 14.72
CA ASN A 317 10.94 -34.70 14.35
C ASN A 317 10.94 -34.97 12.84
N GLY A 318 12.11 -35.37 12.33
CA GLY A 318 12.27 -35.86 10.97
C GLY A 318 12.04 -37.36 10.87
N ILE A 319 12.16 -37.86 9.65
CA ILE A 319 12.21 -39.28 9.32
C ILE A 319 13.62 -39.58 8.81
N ASP A 320 14.30 -40.51 9.49
CA ASP A 320 15.57 -41.08 9.07
C ASP A 320 15.34 -42.49 8.48
N ARG A 321 16.24 -42.90 7.60
CA ARG A 321 16.27 -44.25 7.02
C ARG A 321 17.36 -45.05 7.73
N LYS A 322 16.96 -46.14 8.41
CA LYS A 322 17.89 -47.07 9.09
C LYS A 322 19.02 -47.47 8.14
N SER A 323 18.66 -47.93 6.95
CA SER A 323 19.57 -48.15 5.83
C SER A 323 19.39 -47.09 4.75
N SER A 324 20.49 -46.41 4.39
CA SER A 324 20.51 -45.43 3.30
C SER A 324 20.32 -46.05 1.90
N TYR A 325 20.43 -47.38 1.79
CA TYR A 325 20.27 -48.14 0.55
C TYR A 325 18.81 -48.41 0.20
N LEU A 326 17.93 -48.44 1.20
CA LEU A 326 16.51 -48.68 1.05
C LEU A 326 15.72 -47.35 0.97
N GLY A 327 14.47 -47.43 0.52
CA GLY A 327 13.55 -46.31 0.41
C GLY A 327 12.94 -45.85 1.74
N TYR A 328 12.00 -44.91 1.67
CA TYR A 328 11.09 -44.62 2.77
C TYR A 328 9.98 -45.66 2.76
N ILE A 329 10.25 -46.80 3.40
CA ILE A 329 9.30 -47.91 3.60
C ILE A 329 9.16 -48.16 5.10
N LYS A 330 8.02 -48.65 5.57
CA LYS A 330 7.67 -48.74 7.01
C LYS A 330 8.78 -49.34 7.89
N ASP A 331 9.42 -50.42 7.45
CA ASP A 331 10.41 -51.15 8.25
C ASP A 331 11.81 -50.49 8.24
N ASN A 332 12.08 -49.64 7.25
CA ASN A 332 13.37 -48.96 7.10
C ASN A 332 13.36 -47.53 7.66
N VAL A 333 12.22 -47.01 8.13
CA VAL A 333 12.14 -45.63 8.60
C VAL A 333 11.98 -45.55 10.11
N VAL A 334 12.59 -44.53 10.70
CA VAL A 334 12.47 -44.21 12.11
C VAL A 334 12.34 -42.71 12.30
N THR A 335 11.73 -42.33 13.42
CA THR A 335 11.63 -40.93 13.84
C THR A 335 13.00 -40.47 14.31
N CYS A 336 13.44 -39.29 13.89
CA CYS A 336 14.81 -38.87 14.16
C CYS A 336 14.90 -37.35 14.29
N CYS A 337 15.55 -36.88 15.34
CA CYS A 337 15.86 -35.47 15.47
C CYS A 337 16.93 -35.06 14.44
N LYS A 338 17.01 -33.76 14.15
CA LYS A 338 17.95 -33.22 13.16
C LYS A 338 19.41 -33.58 13.47
N MET A 339 19.80 -33.54 14.76
CA MET A 339 21.17 -33.81 15.18
C MET A 339 21.55 -35.27 15.00
N CYS A 340 20.75 -36.22 15.52
CA CYS A 340 20.98 -37.65 15.31
C CYS A 340 21.02 -38.02 13.81
N ASN A 341 20.13 -37.45 12.99
CA ASN A 341 20.14 -37.70 11.54
C ASN A 341 21.43 -37.22 10.86
N TYR A 342 22.02 -36.12 11.34
CA TYR A 342 23.30 -35.63 10.83
C TYR A 342 24.49 -36.44 11.32
N ILE A 343 24.49 -36.86 12.58
CA ILE A 343 25.57 -37.70 13.14
C ILE A 343 25.55 -39.05 12.43
N LYS A 344 24.39 -39.70 12.30
CA LYS A 344 24.28 -40.95 11.52
C LYS A 344 24.69 -40.74 10.06
N GLY A 345 24.22 -39.67 9.43
CA GLY A 345 24.55 -39.36 8.05
C GLY A 345 24.19 -40.53 7.10
N SER A 346 25.18 -41.09 6.44
CA SER A 346 25.02 -42.27 5.57
C SER A 346 25.48 -43.58 6.19
N LEU A 347 25.92 -43.56 7.45
CA LEU A 347 26.38 -44.74 8.17
C LEU A 347 25.22 -45.74 8.33
N GLY A 348 25.58 -47.04 8.34
CA GLY A 348 24.67 -48.08 8.77
C GLY A 348 24.29 -47.88 10.24
N HIS A 349 23.16 -48.45 10.65
CA HIS A 349 22.69 -48.33 12.04
C HIS A 349 23.76 -48.81 13.04
N ASN A 350 24.41 -49.95 12.79
CA ASN A 350 25.41 -50.52 13.68
C ASN A 350 26.72 -49.71 13.67
N ASP A 351 27.27 -49.39 12.49
CA ASP A 351 28.48 -48.58 12.36
C ASP A 351 28.34 -47.23 13.08
N PHE A 352 27.15 -46.62 12.97
CA PHE A 352 26.82 -45.39 13.67
C PHE A 352 26.95 -45.56 15.19
N LEU A 353 26.37 -46.61 15.77
CA LEU A 353 26.43 -46.85 17.22
C LEU A 353 27.85 -47.17 17.70
N GLN A 354 28.63 -47.92 16.91
CA GLN A 354 30.03 -48.21 17.24
C GLN A 354 30.89 -46.95 17.27
N ILE A 355 30.68 -46.03 16.32
CA ILE A 355 31.38 -44.73 16.31
C ILE A 355 31.00 -43.88 17.52
N VAL A 356 29.74 -43.92 17.95
CA VAL A 356 29.29 -43.26 19.19
C VAL A 356 30.05 -43.82 20.39
N ASP A 357 30.09 -45.14 20.55
CA ASP A 357 30.77 -45.79 21.68
C ASP A 357 32.27 -45.45 21.69
N HIS A 358 32.96 -45.56 20.55
CA HIS A 358 34.38 -45.19 20.44
C HIS A 358 34.66 -43.75 20.88
N ILE A 359 33.87 -42.79 20.41
CA ILE A 359 34.04 -41.39 20.80
C ILE A 359 33.80 -41.23 22.31
N LEU A 360 32.77 -41.86 22.87
CA LEU A 360 32.48 -41.75 24.30
C LEU A 360 33.55 -42.41 25.18
N VAL A 361 34.12 -43.54 24.77
CA VAL A 361 35.26 -44.18 25.45
C VAL A 361 36.47 -43.25 25.44
N TYR A 362 36.82 -42.67 24.29
CA TYR A 362 37.95 -41.74 24.18
C TYR A 362 37.79 -40.52 25.10
N ASN A 363 36.55 -40.01 25.20
CA ASN A 363 36.22 -38.87 26.05
C ASN A 363 35.86 -39.27 27.50
N GLN A 364 36.16 -40.51 27.91
CA GLN A 364 35.97 -41.03 29.27
C GLN A 364 34.54 -40.86 29.80
N LYS A 365 33.55 -40.98 28.92
CA LYS A 365 32.12 -40.91 29.27
C LYS A 365 31.52 -42.28 29.56
N ILE A 366 32.14 -43.34 29.02
CA ILE A 366 31.78 -44.73 29.26
C ILE A 366 33.04 -45.58 29.31
N ASP A 367 32.94 -46.74 29.95
CA ASP A 367 33.98 -47.76 29.91
C ASP A 367 33.91 -48.56 28.61
N GLY A 368 35.08 -48.96 28.09
CA GLY A 368 35.18 -49.77 26.89
C GLY A 368 36.57 -49.74 26.28
N ASN A 369 36.70 -50.39 25.12
CA ASN A 369 37.94 -50.42 24.35
C ASN A 369 37.82 -49.53 23.13
N LEU A 370 38.92 -48.85 22.79
CA LEU A 370 39.02 -48.06 21.57
C LEU A 370 39.23 -49.00 20.38
N ASP A 371 38.39 -48.85 19.37
CA ASP A 371 38.53 -49.50 18.06
C ASP A 371 38.67 -48.40 17.00
N TYR A 372 39.87 -48.19 16.47
CA TYR A 372 40.12 -47.14 15.48
C TYR A 372 39.73 -47.55 14.05
N ASP A 373 39.53 -48.85 13.79
CA ASP A 373 39.27 -49.38 12.44
C ASP A 373 37.86 -49.02 11.94
N ILE A 374 36.95 -48.71 12.87
CA ILE A 374 35.60 -48.22 12.54
C ILE A 374 35.60 -46.80 11.97
N ILE A 375 36.69 -46.04 12.14
CA ILE A 375 36.80 -44.65 11.68
C ILE A 375 37.31 -44.66 10.22
N PRO A 376 36.52 -44.17 9.23
CA PRO A 376 36.94 -44.25 7.84
C PRO A 376 38.20 -43.42 7.51
N ASN A 377 39.10 -44.03 6.74
CA ASN A 377 40.34 -43.39 6.28
C ASN A 377 40.10 -42.29 5.25
N ARG A 378 40.71 -41.12 5.49
CA ARG A 378 40.46 -39.88 4.76
C ARG A 378 41.71 -39.00 4.78
N PHE A 379 41.87 -38.19 3.74
CA PHE A 379 42.98 -37.25 3.61
C PHE A 379 42.57 -35.80 3.88
N ALA A 380 43.45 -35.04 4.50
CA ALA A 380 43.29 -33.62 4.73
C ALA A 380 43.18 -32.82 3.43
N CYS A 381 42.44 -31.71 3.49
CA CYS A 381 42.52 -30.67 2.46
C CYS A 381 43.85 -29.90 2.59
N SER A 382 44.40 -29.41 1.48
CA SER A 382 45.62 -28.60 1.51
C SER A 382 45.44 -27.26 2.23
N TYR A 383 46.54 -26.70 2.74
CA TYR A 383 46.59 -25.37 3.36
C TYR A 383 45.88 -24.29 2.52
N ASN A 384 46.16 -24.22 1.22
CA ASN A 384 45.55 -23.24 0.31
C ASN A 384 44.03 -23.43 0.18
N LYS A 385 43.53 -24.68 0.25
CA LYS A 385 42.08 -24.94 0.23
C LYS A 385 41.41 -24.45 1.51
N TYR A 386 42.04 -24.63 2.68
CA TYR A 386 41.53 -24.08 3.94
C TYR A 386 41.51 -22.54 3.91
N LYS A 387 42.61 -21.91 3.47
CA LYS A 387 42.71 -20.44 3.34
C LYS A 387 41.63 -19.90 2.41
N TYR A 388 41.45 -20.51 1.23
CA TYR A 388 40.39 -20.13 0.30
C TYR A 388 38.99 -20.31 0.89
N SER A 389 38.73 -21.45 1.55
CA SER A 389 37.44 -21.72 2.20
C SER A 389 37.13 -20.71 3.30
N ALA A 390 38.13 -20.29 4.07
CA ALA A 390 37.99 -19.28 5.10
C ALA A 390 37.55 -17.94 4.50
N VAL A 391 38.20 -17.48 3.42
CA VAL A 391 37.84 -16.24 2.71
C VAL A 391 36.40 -16.29 2.19
N VAL A 392 36.01 -17.37 1.50
CA VAL A 392 34.65 -17.54 0.96
C VAL A 392 33.58 -17.53 2.06
N ARG A 393 33.93 -18.00 3.26
CA ARG A 393 33.03 -18.05 4.42
C ARG A 393 33.17 -16.84 5.35
N SER A 394 33.95 -15.84 4.96
CA SER A 394 34.27 -14.66 5.77
C SER A 394 34.79 -15.03 7.17
N LYS A 395 35.74 -15.97 7.21
CA LYS A 395 36.43 -16.41 8.42
C LYS A 395 37.87 -15.94 8.36
N GLU A 396 38.35 -15.41 9.48
CA GLU A 396 39.76 -15.07 9.66
C GLU A 396 40.64 -16.31 9.46
N PHE A 397 41.84 -16.11 8.94
CA PHE A 397 42.81 -17.18 8.73
C PHE A 397 44.23 -16.65 9.03
N THR A 398 44.76 -17.02 10.19
CA THR A 398 46.10 -16.60 10.65
C THR A 398 47.06 -17.75 10.88
N LEU A 399 46.59 -19.00 10.74
CA LEU A 399 47.46 -20.18 10.79
C LEU A 399 48.63 -20.05 9.82
N SER A 400 49.84 -20.27 10.34
CA SER A 400 51.02 -20.44 9.50
C SER A 400 51.00 -21.79 8.78
N LYS A 401 51.85 -21.96 7.77
CA LYS A 401 51.98 -23.23 7.07
C LYS A 401 52.52 -24.33 8.00
N ASP A 402 53.43 -23.96 8.91
CA ASP A 402 54.00 -24.90 9.88
C ASP A 402 52.97 -25.32 10.94
N GLU A 403 52.17 -24.37 11.44
CA GLU A 403 51.06 -24.68 12.35
C GLU A 403 50.03 -25.58 11.71
N TYR A 404 49.72 -25.36 10.43
CA TYR A 404 48.90 -26.26 9.64
C TYR A 404 49.49 -27.67 9.58
N HIS A 405 50.80 -27.81 9.31
CA HIS A 405 51.46 -29.12 9.23
C HIS A 405 51.46 -29.85 10.57
N VAL A 406 51.63 -29.13 11.68
CA VAL A 406 51.49 -29.70 13.03
C VAL A 406 50.06 -30.20 13.25
N LEU A 407 49.06 -29.39 12.89
CA LEU A 407 47.66 -29.75 13.10
C LEU A 407 47.23 -30.98 12.27
N VAL A 408 47.57 -31.07 10.99
CA VAL A 408 47.11 -32.22 10.16
C VAL A 408 47.79 -33.55 10.50
N ASN A 409 48.91 -33.52 11.23
CA ASN A 409 49.66 -34.71 11.65
C ASN A 409 49.44 -35.09 13.12
N GLY A 410 48.67 -34.31 13.88
CA GLY A 410 48.32 -34.65 15.26
C GLY A 410 47.24 -35.74 15.37
N ASN A 411 46.85 -36.06 16.60
CA ASN A 411 45.72 -36.93 16.89
C ASN A 411 44.41 -36.15 16.93
N CYS A 412 43.32 -36.74 16.46
CA CYS A 412 42.01 -36.12 16.51
C CYS A 412 41.58 -35.84 17.96
N TYR A 413 41.22 -34.60 18.29
CA TYR A 413 40.83 -34.25 19.66
C TYR A 413 39.48 -34.85 20.11
N ILE A 414 38.68 -35.40 19.20
CA ILE A 414 37.35 -35.98 19.49
C ILE A 414 37.40 -37.50 19.63
N CYS A 415 38.16 -38.20 18.80
CA CYS A 415 38.21 -39.67 18.79
C CYS A 415 39.62 -40.24 19.01
N GLY A 416 40.66 -39.41 19.00
CA GLY A 416 42.04 -39.85 19.22
C GLY A 416 42.75 -40.47 18.02
N ILE A 417 42.08 -40.69 16.89
CA ILE A 417 42.73 -41.29 15.71
C ILE A 417 43.91 -40.43 15.25
N GLY A 418 45.06 -41.07 15.06
CA GLY A 418 46.29 -40.44 14.57
C GLY A 418 46.33 -40.30 13.06
N THR A 419 47.46 -39.85 12.55
CA THR A 419 47.76 -39.77 11.12
C THR A 419 48.72 -40.92 10.73
N PHE A 420 48.45 -41.57 9.60
CA PHE A 420 49.22 -42.67 9.03
C PHE A 420 49.08 -42.67 7.49
N ASP A 421 49.72 -43.61 6.79
CA ASP A 421 49.95 -43.51 5.33
C ASP A 421 48.67 -43.27 4.49
N ASP A 422 47.54 -43.87 4.86
CA ASP A 422 46.25 -43.72 4.18
C ASP A 422 45.23 -42.84 4.93
N HIS A 423 45.64 -42.19 6.02
CA HIS A 423 44.81 -41.30 6.84
C HIS A 423 45.56 -40.05 7.28
N ILE A 424 45.11 -38.87 6.85
CA ILE A 424 45.66 -37.59 7.33
C ILE A 424 44.53 -36.76 7.93
N ASN A 425 44.68 -36.43 9.21
CA ASN A 425 43.71 -35.62 9.94
C ASN A 425 43.53 -34.22 9.35
N GLY A 426 42.33 -33.68 9.48
CA GLY A 426 42.01 -32.31 9.09
C GLY A 426 42.13 -31.32 10.26
N ILE A 427 41.58 -30.13 10.03
CA ILE A 427 41.50 -29.06 11.03
C ILE A 427 40.03 -28.78 11.30
N ASP A 428 39.63 -28.90 12.57
CA ASP A 428 38.35 -28.40 13.06
C ASP A 428 38.54 -27.05 13.76
N ARG A 429 37.51 -26.21 13.66
CA ARG A 429 37.42 -24.97 14.43
C ARG A 429 36.61 -25.32 15.67
N TYR A 430 37.26 -25.28 16.83
CA TYR A 430 36.64 -25.67 18.08
C TYR A 430 35.35 -24.87 18.31
N ASP A 431 35.47 -23.53 18.25
CA ASP A 431 34.35 -22.62 18.06
C ASP A 431 34.20 -22.27 16.56
N ASN A 432 33.04 -22.61 16.01
CA ASN A 432 32.70 -22.36 14.61
C ASN A 432 32.45 -20.88 14.27
N THR A 433 32.19 -20.05 15.28
CA THR A 433 32.02 -18.59 15.14
C THR A 433 33.36 -17.91 14.87
N ILE A 434 34.45 -18.47 15.42
CA ILE A 434 35.82 -18.00 15.26
C ILE A 434 36.45 -18.57 13.97
N GLY A 435 37.44 -17.86 13.43
CA GLY A 435 38.22 -18.25 12.26
C GLY A 435 39.26 -19.35 12.52
N TYR A 436 40.17 -19.51 11.57
CA TYR A 436 41.32 -20.40 11.66
C TYR A 436 42.49 -19.66 12.31
N ILE A 437 42.43 -19.57 13.64
CA ILE A 437 43.49 -19.04 14.50
C ILE A 437 44.06 -20.21 15.33
N LYS A 438 45.34 -20.15 15.70
CA LYS A 438 46.04 -21.26 16.38
C LYS A 438 45.28 -21.81 17.59
N ASP A 439 44.78 -20.93 18.45
CA ASP A 439 44.13 -21.33 19.71
C ASP A 439 42.73 -21.95 19.50
N ASN A 440 42.05 -21.61 18.41
CA ASN A 440 40.74 -22.15 18.06
C ASN A 440 40.82 -23.43 17.22
N CYS A 441 41.94 -23.65 16.53
CA CYS A 441 42.10 -24.78 15.63
C CYS A 441 42.55 -26.04 16.39
N LYS A 442 41.87 -27.16 16.13
CA LYS A 442 42.24 -28.46 16.69
C LYS A 442 42.39 -29.48 15.57
N THR A 443 43.33 -30.40 15.73
CA THR A 443 43.46 -31.56 14.87
C THR A 443 42.21 -32.40 14.95
N CYS A 444 41.56 -32.68 13.82
CA CYS A 444 40.32 -33.45 13.81
C CYS A 444 40.19 -34.28 12.55
N CYS A 445 39.91 -35.57 12.71
CA CYS A 445 39.60 -36.43 11.57
C CYS A 445 38.35 -35.91 10.85
N SER A 446 38.26 -36.17 9.55
CA SER A 446 37.15 -35.64 8.77
C SER A 446 35.80 -36.18 9.26
N THR A 447 35.74 -37.44 9.70
CA THR A 447 34.55 -38.06 10.29
C THR A 447 34.04 -37.23 11.46
N CYS A 448 34.85 -37.04 12.50
CA CYS A 448 34.43 -36.27 13.68
C CYS A 448 34.06 -34.82 13.36
N ASN A 449 34.77 -34.15 12.45
CA ASN A 449 34.43 -32.79 12.02
C ASN A 449 33.04 -32.75 11.33
N TYR A 450 32.74 -33.75 10.48
CA TYR A 450 31.41 -33.88 9.86
C TYR A 450 30.29 -34.24 10.85
N LEU A 451 30.61 -34.94 11.95
CA LEU A 451 29.65 -35.27 13.00
C LEU A 451 29.35 -34.05 13.89
N LYS A 452 30.39 -33.35 14.36
CA LYS A 452 30.28 -32.13 15.18
C LYS A 452 29.63 -30.97 14.43
N ARG A 453 29.99 -30.77 13.15
CA ARG A 453 29.47 -29.67 12.32
C ARG A 453 29.62 -28.31 13.00
N ASP A 454 28.52 -27.56 13.08
CA ASP A 454 28.38 -26.25 13.70
C ASP A 454 27.92 -26.33 15.17
N TYR A 455 27.74 -27.54 15.73
CA TYR A 455 27.44 -27.71 17.15
C TYR A 455 28.67 -27.39 18.00
N THR A 456 28.41 -26.96 19.25
CA THR A 456 29.46 -26.87 20.26
C THR A 456 29.96 -28.27 20.59
N TYR A 457 31.19 -28.36 21.12
CA TYR A 457 31.75 -29.64 21.53
C TYR A 457 30.89 -30.30 22.61
N ASP A 458 30.44 -29.54 23.61
CA ASP A 458 29.63 -30.07 24.70
C ASP A 458 28.25 -30.54 24.24
N ASP A 459 27.55 -29.77 23.39
CA ASP A 459 26.25 -30.21 22.84
C ASP A 459 26.41 -31.50 22.04
N PHE A 460 27.51 -31.62 21.28
CA PHE A 460 27.81 -32.81 20.50
C PHE A 460 28.05 -34.03 21.40
N ILE A 461 28.94 -33.92 22.39
CA ILE A 461 29.24 -35.03 23.31
C ILE A 461 28.01 -35.42 24.14
N ASN A 462 27.26 -34.44 24.66
CA ASN A 462 26.03 -34.71 25.39
C ASN A 462 25.00 -35.45 24.53
N LYS A 463 24.89 -35.11 23.23
CA LYS A 463 24.02 -35.84 22.31
C LYS A 463 24.44 -37.30 22.15
N LEU A 464 25.75 -37.57 22.09
CA LEU A 464 26.27 -38.93 22.00
C LEU A 464 25.94 -39.73 23.26
N VAL A 465 26.03 -39.12 24.45
CA VAL A 465 25.62 -39.73 25.73
C VAL A 465 24.14 -40.11 25.69
N GLU A 466 23.24 -39.21 25.28
CA GLU A 466 21.80 -39.53 25.17
C GLU A 466 21.52 -40.69 24.20
N ILE A 467 22.28 -40.80 23.10
CA ILE A 467 22.15 -41.92 22.15
C ILE A 467 22.60 -43.23 22.83
N ASN A 468 23.73 -43.20 23.53
CA ASN A 468 24.31 -44.35 24.22
C ASN A 468 23.39 -44.86 25.36
N GLU A 469 22.78 -43.97 26.13
CA GLU A 469 21.83 -44.35 27.20
C GLU A 469 20.64 -45.15 26.66
N ASN A 470 20.23 -44.88 25.42
CA ASN A 470 19.14 -45.59 24.76
C ASN A 470 19.64 -46.70 23.81
N LYS A 471 20.91 -47.13 23.85
CA LYS A 471 21.48 -48.07 22.87
C LYS A 471 20.93 -49.48 22.94
N ILE A 472 20.62 -49.98 24.14
CA ILE A 472 20.20 -51.38 24.34
C ILE A 472 18.93 -51.70 23.53
N PRO A 473 17.82 -50.92 23.63
CA PRO A 473 16.66 -51.10 22.77
C PRO A 473 16.96 -50.96 21.26
N LEU A 474 17.99 -50.21 20.86
CA LEU A 474 18.34 -49.99 19.46
C LEU A 474 18.97 -51.23 18.81
N TYR A 475 19.63 -52.09 19.57
CA TYR A 475 20.16 -53.36 19.07
C TYR A 475 19.04 -54.40 18.90
N TYR A 476 18.17 -54.57 19.91
CA TYR A 476 17.08 -55.55 19.86
C TYR A 476 16.02 -55.26 18.79
N ASN A 477 15.72 -53.98 18.52
CA ASN A 477 14.70 -53.58 17.54
C ASN A 477 15.21 -53.51 16.10
N ASN A 478 16.50 -53.77 15.86
CA ASN A 478 17.12 -53.68 14.54
C ASN A 478 17.29 -55.08 13.91
N GLY A 479 16.24 -55.91 14.00
CA GLY A 479 16.17 -57.25 13.42
C GLY A 479 16.87 -57.28 12.06
N GLU A 480 17.91 -58.10 11.97
CA GLU A 480 18.95 -57.98 10.95
C GLU A 480 18.38 -57.98 9.52
N SER A 481 18.31 -56.81 8.91
CA SER A 481 18.34 -56.70 7.45
C SER A 481 19.80 -56.53 7.01
N ASN A 482 20.64 -57.51 7.32
CA ASN A 482 22.03 -57.54 6.84
C ASN A 482 22.02 -57.83 5.34
N MET A 483 21.91 -56.76 4.55
CA MET A 483 22.08 -56.82 3.11
C MET A 483 23.56 -57.14 2.83
N SER A 484 23.84 -58.18 2.03
CA SER A 484 25.22 -58.59 1.73
C SER A 484 26.04 -57.46 1.12
N ASP A 485 27.35 -57.47 1.32
CA ASP A 485 28.24 -56.42 0.80
C ASP A 485 28.19 -56.31 -0.74
N ALA A 486 27.94 -57.43 -1.43
CA ALA A 486 27.65 -57.45 -2.87
C ALA A 486 26.41 -56.62 -3.24
N LYS A 487 25.30 -56.76 -2.51
CA LYS A 487 24.08 -55.97 -2.72
C LYS A 487 24.28 -54.49 -2.33
N LYS A 488 25.08 -54.20 -1.29
CA LYS A 488 25.44 -52.81 -0.94
C LYS A 488 26.25 -52.16 -2.06
N GLN A 489 27.16 -52.91 -2.68
CA GLN A 489 27.97 -52.46 -3.80
C GLN A 489 27.13 -52.22 -5.06
N GLU A 490 26.24 -53.15 -5.40
CA GLU A 490 25.27 -52.99 -6.49
C GLU A 490 24.40 -51.73 -6.32
N HIS A 491 23.87 -51.50 -5.11
CA HIS A 491 23.11 -50.28 -4.83
C HIS A 491 23.96 -49.00 -4.93
N LYS A 492 25.23 -49.03 -4.52
CA LYS A 492 26.15 -47.89 -4.70
C LYS A 492 26.35 -47.60 -6.19
N GLU A 493 26.60 -48.64 -6.99
CA GLU A 493 26.82 -48.53 -8.43
C GLU A 493 25.58 -48.02 -9.16
N ASN A 494 24.40 -48.56 -8.85
CA ASN A 494 23.12 -48.10 -9.41
C ASN A 494 22.83 -46.65 -9.02
N ARG A 495 23.14 -46.24 -7.78
CA ARG A 495 23.02 -44.84 -7.34
C ARG A 495 24.01 -43.92 -8.06
N MET A 496 25.22 -44.38 -8.38
CA MET A 496 26.19 -43.61 -9.16
C MET A 496 25.74 -43.47 -10.62
N LYS A 497 25.24 -44.55 -11.24
CA LYS A 497 24.68 -44.57 -12.60
C LYS A 497 23.48 -43.64 -12.75
N ASN A 498 22.58 -43.63 -11.76
CA ASN A 498 21.38 -42.78 -11.76
C ASN A 498 21.62 -41.35 -11.26
N LYS A 499 22.87 -41.00 -10.91
CA LYS A 499 23.20 -39.67 -10.39
C LYS A 499 23.24 -38.68 -11.55
N GLN A 500 22.17 -37.90 -11.68
CA GLN A 500 22.10 -36.82 -12.66
C GLN A 500 23.35 -35.92 -12.59
N SER A 501 23.89 -35.59 -13.76
CA SER A 501 25.01 -34.65 -13.92
C SER A 501 24.61 -33.26 -13.44
N LYS A 502 25.61 -32.39 -13.22
CA LYS A 502 25.35 -31.01 -12.77
C LYS A 502 24.59 -30.25 -13.86
N GLU A 503 24.92 -30.50 -15.11
CA GLU A 503 24.30 -29.94 -16.31
C GLU A 503 22.86 -30.40 -16.46
N GLU A 504 22.58 -31.70 -16.33
CA GLU A 504 21.22 -32.25 -16.37
C GLU A 504 20.31 -31.64 -15.32
N ARG A 505 20.80 -31.53 -14.07
CA ARG A 505 20.03 -30.89 -12.99
C ARG A 505 19.71 -29.44 -13.31
N LYS A 506 20.66 -28.70 -13.87
CA LYS A 506 20.49 -27.30 -14.27
C LYS A 506 19.43 -27.19 -15.38
N THR A 507 19.49 -28.06 -16.39
CA THR A 507 18.51 -28.08 -17.49
C THR A 507 17.10 -28.41 -16.99
N ILE A 508 16.95 -29.45 -16.16
CA ILE A 508 15.67 -29.83 -15.55
C ILE A 508 15.10 -28.67 -14.72
N GLU A 509 15.94 -27.99 -13.93
CA GLU A 509 15.52 -26.85 -13.13
C GLU A 509 15.07 -25.67 -13.99
N THR A 510 15.80 -25.35 -15.07
CA THR A 510 15.42 -24.31 -16.03
C THR A 510 14.08 -24.63 -16.69
N ASN A 511 13.94 -25.82 -17.27
CA ASN A 511 12.69 -26.25 -17.93
C ASN A 511 11.50 -26.18 -16.97
N ARG A 512 11.70 -26.57 -15.71
CA ARG A 512 10.66 -26.47 -14.69
C ARG A 512 10.29 -25.02 -14.38
N LYS A 513 11.26 -24.10 -14.31
CA LYS A 513 11.01 -22.67 -14.09
C LYS A 513 10.25 -22.07 -15.26
N ASP A 514 10.63 -22.41 -16.48
CA ASP A 514 9.99 -21.88 -17.69
C ASP A 514 8.57 -22.42 -17.85
N LEU A 515 8.35 -23.72 -17.59
CA LEU A 515 7.00 -24.28 -17.54
C LEU A 515 6.13 -23.60 -16.46
N ALA A 516 6.69 -23.28 -15.30
CA ALA A 516 5.97 -22.59 -14.23
C ALA A 516 5.60 -21.15 -14.61
N LYS A 517 6.50 -20.43 -15.29
CA LYS A 517 6.22 -19.08 -15.82
C LYS A 517 5.13 -19.12 -16.88
N GLN A 518 5.22 -20.05 -17.83
CA GLN A 518 4.22 -20.22 -18.88
C GLN A 518 2.85 -20.52 -18.27
N THR A 519 2.78 -21.50 -17.37
CA THR A 519 1.56 -21.85 -16.64
C THR A 519 0.97 -20.65 -15.88
N LEU A 520 1.82 -19.76 -15.35
CA LEU A 520 1.38 -18.56 -14.66
C LEU A 520 0.73 -17.57 -15.64
N VAL A 521 1.37 -17.31 -16.77
CA VAL A 521 0.86 -16.43 -17.83
C VAL A 521 -0.48 -16.97 -18.34
N ASP A 522 -0.57 -18.26 -18.65
CA ASP A 522 -1.77 -18.90 -19.16
C ASP A 522 -2.95 -18.73 -18.19
N LYS A 523 -2.72 -18.97 -16.89
CA LYS A 523 -3.74 -18.77 -15.85
C LYS A 523 -4.22 -17.32 -15.78
N TYR A 524 -3.31 -16.36 -15.74
CA TYR A 524 -3.68 -14.95 -15.63
C TYR A 524 -4.30 -14.38 -16.91
N ASN A 525 -4.13 -15.05 -18.05
CA ASN A 525 -4.77 -14.66 -19.30
C ASN A 525 -6.10 -15.37 -19.57
N ASP A 526 -6.48 -16.36 -18.77
CA ASP A 526 -7.77 -17.04 -18.85
C ASP A 526 -8.85 -16.33 -18.00
N PRO A 527 -9.85 -15.67 -18.61
CA PRO A 527 -10.92 -14.98 -17.88
C PRO A 527 -11.81 -15.93 -17.08
N GLN A 528 -11.97 -17.18 -17.51
CA GLN A 528 -12.78 -18.19 -16.84
C GLN A 528 -12.08 -18.67 -15.57
N TRP A 529 -10.77 -18.87 -15.65
CA TRP A 529 -9.93 -19.16 -14.48
C TRP A 529 -9.98 -18.01 -13.47
N ILE A 530 -9.89 -16.74 -13.91
CA ILE A 530 -9.94 -15.58 -13.01
C ILE A 530 -11.22 -15.57 -12.17
N LYS A 531 -12.38 -15.83 -12.80
CA LYS A 531 -13.68 -15.86 -12.11
C LYS A 531 -13.77 -17.03 -11.13
N SER A 532 -13.46 -18.24 -11.59
CA SER A 532 -13.51 -19.43 -10.73
C SER A 532 -12.54 -19.35 -9.54
N HIS A 533 -11.33 -18.82 -9.76
CA HIS A 533 -10.36 -18.59 -8.70
C HIS A 533 -10.85 -17.57 -7.66
N ALA A 534 -11.51 -16.49 -8.11
CA ALA A 534 -12.07 -15.49 -7.20
C ALA A 534 -13.14 -16.09 -6.26
N ILE A 535 -13.99 -16.96 -6.79
CA ILE A 535 -15.01 -17.70 -6.03
C ILE A 535 -14.33 -18.66 -5.03
N GLU A 536 -13.42 -19.51 -5.49
CA GLU A 536 -12.71 -20.49 -4.65
C GLU A 536 -12.00 -19.83 -3.46
N VAL A 537 -11.35 -18.69 -3.69
CA VAL A 537 -10.65 -17.96 -2.63
C VAL A 537 -11.62 -17.31 -1.65
N ALA A 538 -12.79 -16.86 -2.11
CA ALA A 538 -13.84 -16.35 -1.24
C ALA A 538 -14.46 -17.45 -0.36
N GLU A 539 -14.75 -18.62 -0.93
CA GLU A 539 -15.27 -19.78 -0.20
C GLU A 539 -14.30 -20.29 0.87
N LYS A 540 -13.00 -20.37 0.55
CA LYS A 540 -11.97 -20.76 1.54
C LYS A 540 -11.85 -19.78 2.70
N ARG A 541 -12.21 -18.51 2.48
CA ARG A 541 -12.22 -17.49 3.52
C ARG A 541 -13.44 -17.65 4.43
N THR A 542 -14.62 -17.95 3.86
CA THR A 542 -15.84 -18.21 4.65
C THR A 542 -15.76 -19.49 5.48
N ILE A 543 -14.96 -20.48 5.08
CA ILE A 543 -14.75 -21.71 5.89
C ILE A 543 -13.79 -21.48 7.07
N LYS A 544 -12.92 -20.46 6.98
CA LYS A 544 -11.90 -20.15 7.99
C LYS A 544 -12.35 -19.13 9.04
N ASN A 545 -13.38 -18.35 8.73
CA ASN A 545 -14.05 -17.43 9.65
C ASN A 545 -15.25 -18.15 10.25
#